data_AF-A0A183MGW3-F1
#
_entry.id   AF-A0A183MGW3-F1
#
_cell.length_a   1.000
_cell.length_b   1.000
_cell.length_c   1.000
_cell.angle_alpha   90.00
_cell.angle_beta   90.00
_cell.angle_gamma   90.00
#
_symmetry.space_group_name_H-M   'P 1'
#
loop_
_entity.id
_entity.type
_entity.pdbx_description
1 polymer ?
#
loop_
_entity_poly.entity_id
_entity_poly.type
_entity_poly.pdbx_seq_one_letter_code
_entity_poly.pdbx_strand_id
1 'polypeptide(L)'
;MEDVRTRRGADIASDHHLVVANLKLKLKKNWTTGQTAIQRFKTAFLRDTDRLSEFKIALNNRFQAFQDLLKEEETTMEDNWKGIKEALTSTCQEVLGLKKYHHKEWISTETLDKIKERKNKKAAMNNSRTRAEKVQAQAEYIEANKQVKRSIRAGKKKYVEELATTAEKAARERNMKQLHDTTKKLSGKYSKPERPVKDKEDKPITEIQQQRNRWEEYFEELLNRPAPMNPPDIEAAHTDLPIDVNPPTKEEIRMATKLRHYGSSSNNQLSRTRHCASTSLIVKRYLTVWIGGRYGNILDTTELLRKLSILSGTHTTDYSAKSCMEDS
;
A
#
# COMPACT_ATOMS: atom_id res chain seq x y z
N MET A 1 -3.02 14.90 42.68
CA MET A 1 -3.16 16.25 43.26
C MET A 1 -1.82 16.57 43.88
N GLU A 2 -0.96 17.31 43.18
CA GLU A 2 0.43 17.55 43.63
C GLU A 2 0.62 18.91 44.30
N ASP A 3 -0.36 19.81 44.24
CA ASP A 3 -0.24 21.18 44.78
C ASP A 3 -1.48 21.52 45.61
N VAL A 4 -1.54 20.94 46.82
CA VAL A 4 -2.52 21.27 47.86
C VAL A 4 -1.77 21.93 49.00
N ARG A 5 -2.16 23.15 49.38
CA ARG A 5 -1.54 23.92 50.46
C ARG A 5 -2.58 24.39 51.44
N THR A 6 -2.30 24.20 52.72
CA THR A 6 -3.12 24.68 53.81
C THR A 6 -2.66 26.08 54.21
N ARG A 7 -3.56 27.05 54.23
CA ARG A 7 -3.31 28.45 54.62
C ARG A 7 -4.13 28.81 55.85
N ARG A 8 -3.59 29.65 56.72
CA ARG A 8 -4.36 30.19 57.84
C ARG A 8 -5.43 31.14 57.32
N GLY A 9 -6.63 31.06 57.90
CA GLY A 9 -7.73 31.99 57.63
C GLY A 9 -7.37 33.42 58.04
N ALA A 10 -8.13 34.38 57.53
CA ALA A 10 -7.96 35.80 57.88
C ALA A 10 -8.34 36.11 59.33
N ASP A 11 -9.04 35.19 60.00
CA ASP A 11 -9.55 35.36 61.36
C ASP A 11 -8.70 34.59 62.36
N ILE A 12 -8.00 35.31 63.25
CA ILE A 12 -6.94 34.80 64.14
C ILE A 12 -7.49 33.86 65.23
N ALA A 13 -8.80 33.87 65.49
CA ALA A 13 -9.45 33.07 66.54
C ALA A 13 -10.19 31.81 66.04
N SER A 14 -10.16 31.51 64.74
CA SER A 14 -10.81 30.33 64.18
C SER A 14 -9.79 29.22 63.91
N ASP A 15 -9.97 28.03 64.49
CA ASP A 15 -9.13 26.84 64.27
C ASP A 15 -9.23 26.26 62.83
N HIS A 16 -10.02 26.88 61.97
CA HIS A 16 -10.23 26.43 60.61
C HIS A 16 -9.13 26.89 59.67
N HIS A 17 -8.43 25.92 59.09
CA HIS A 17 -7.41 26.16 58.09
C HIS A 17 -7.99 26.02 56.68
N LEU A 18 -7.77 27.02 55.82
CA LEU A 18 -8.19 27.02 54.42
C LEU A 18 -7.31 26.06 53.62
N VAL A 19 -7.90 25.04 53.02
CA VAL A 19 -7.20 24.15 52.11
C VAL A 19 -7.37 24.67 50.69
N VAL A 20 -6.26 25.11 50.08
CA VAL A 20 -6.22 25.58 48.70
C VAL A 20 -5.59 24.49 47.85
N ALA A 21 -6.31 24.03 46.83
CA ALA A 21 -5.82 23.01 45.90
C ALA A 21 -5.82 23.55 44.46
N ASN A 22 -4.68 23.47 43.79
CA ASN A 22 -4.59 23.74 42.37
C ASN A 22 -4.88 22.47 41.55
N LEU A 23 -5.97 22.50 40.79
CA LEU A 23 -6.44 21.37 39.99
C LEU A 23 -6.28 21.66 38.49
N LYS A 24 -5.37 20.94 37.83
CA LYS A 24 -5.28 20.93 36.37
C LYS A 24 -6.19 19.85 35.79
N LEU A 25 -7.46 20.18 35.57
CA LEU A 25 -8.42 19.28 34.96
C LEU A 25 -8.16 19.18 33.45
N LYS A 26 -7.77 18.00 32.97
CA LYS A 26 -7.80 17.69 31.54
C LYS A 26 -9.18 17.14 31.20
N LEU A 27 -10.07 18.00 30.71
CA LEU A 27 -11.37 17.55 30.20
C LEU A 27 -11.13 16.61 29.01
N LYS A 28 -11.66 15.39 29.10
CA LYS A 28 -11.67 14.47 27.96
C LYS A 28 -12.55 15.10 26.89
N LYS A 29 -11.97 15.38 25.72
CA LYS A 29 -12.73 15.86 24.57
C LYS A 29 -13.79 14.80 24.24
N ASN A 30 -15.07 15.14 24.47
CA ASN A 30 -16.19 14.37 23.96
C ASN A 30 -16.23 14.63 22.46
N TRP A 31 -15.49 13.83 21.71
CA TRP A 31 -15.80 13.66 20.31
C TRP A 31 -17.22 13.11 20.29
N THR A 32 -18.21 13.92 19.91
CA THR A 32 -19.43 13.40 19.31
C THR A 32 -18.92 12.50 18.21
N THR A 33 -19.06 11.18 18.41
CA THR A 33 -18.65 10.18 17.44
C THR A 33 -19.21 10.65 16.12
N GLY A 34 -18.34 11.10 15.21
CA GLY A 34 -18.72 11.57 13.88
C GLY A 34 -19.28 10.38 13.12
N GLN A 35 -20.52 10.03 13.43
CA GLN A 35 -21.18 8.80 13.03
C GLN A 35 -22.05 9.12 11.84
N THR A 36 -21.43 9.68 10.81
CA THR A 36 -21.93 9.58 9.44
C THR A 36 -20.70 9.71 8.57
N ALA A 37 -20.30 8.62 7.91
CA ALA A 37 -19.38 8.76 6.79
C ALA A 37 -20.01 9.81 5.87
N ILE A 38 -19.28 10.89 5.54
CA ILE A 38 -19.81 11.98 4.71
C ILE A 38 -20.39 11.34 3.46
N GLN A 39 -21.73 11.31 3.38
CA GLN A 39 -22.44 10.76 2.25
C GLN A 39 -22.29 11.76 1.12
N ARG A 40 -21.41 11.43 0.17
CA ARG A 40 -21.19 12.27 -1.00
C ARG A 40 -22.25 11.91 -2.04
N PHE A 41 -22.98 12.89 -2.51
CA PHE A 41 -23.91 12.73 -3.63
C PHE A 41 -23.18 12.89 -4.96
N LYS A 42 -23.79 12.39 -6.05
CA LYS A 42 -23.26 12.55 -7.41
C LYS A 42 -23.63 13.92 -7.98
N THR A 43 -22.99 14.98 -7.49
CA THR A 43 -23.26 16.36 -7.91
C THR A 43 -23.04 16.65 -9.38
N ALA A 44 -22.28 15.80 -10.10
CA ALA A 44 -22.11 15.92 -11.54
C ALA A 44 -23.44 15.81 -12.32
N PHE A 45 -24.45 15.11 -11.78
CA PHE A 45 -25.77 15.03 -12.41
C PHE A 45 -26.52 16.37 -12.40
N LEU A 46 -26.15 17.32 -11.54
CA LEU A 46 -26.74 18.67 -11.57
C LEU A 46 -26.24 19.51 -12.76
N ARG A 47 -25.28 19.00 -13.55
CA ARG A 47 -24.86 19.62 -14.81
C ARG A 47 -25.81 19.29 -15.96
N ASP A 48 -26.57 18.22 -15.83
CA ASP A 48 -27.62 17.86 -16.77
C ASP A 48 -28.88 18.66 -16.43
N THR A 49 -29.41 19.35 -17.43
CA THR A 49 -30.52 20.31 -17.26
C THR A 49 -31.80 19.59 -16.84
N ASP A 50 -32.03 18.39 -17.39
CA ASP A 50 -33.22 17.60 -17.10
C ASP A 50 -33.18 17.12 -15.63
N ARG A 51 -32.05 16.55 -15.21
CA ARG A 51 -31.82 16.14 -13.81
C ARG A 51 -31.88 17.30 -12.82
N LEU A 52 -31.39 18.48 -13.20
CA LEU A 52 -31.49 19.67 -12.36
C LEU A 52 -32.95 20.11 -12.19
N SER A 53 -33.77 20.01 -13.25
CA SER A 53 -35.19 20.31 -13.19
C SER A 53 -35.96 19.33 -12.29
N GLU A 54 -35.69 18.03 -12.43
CA GLU A 54 -36.22 16.98 -11.54
C GLU A 54 -35.87 17.26 -10.08
N PHE A 55 -34.62 17.64 -9.82
CA PHE A 55 -34.17 17.97 -8.47
C PHE A 55 -34.94 19.14 -7.87
N LYS A 56 -35.14 20.23 -8.63
CA LYS A 56 -35.90 21.39 -8.19
C LYS A 56 -37.35 21.04 -7.88
N ILE A 57 -37.99 20.25 -8.74
CA ILE A 57 -39.39 19.82 -8.56
C ILE A 57 -39.50 18.95 -7.31
N ALA A 58 -38.66 17.92 -7.18
CA ALA A 58 -38.68 17.02 -6.02
C ALA A 58 -38.39 17.75 -4.70
N LEU A 59 -37.48 18.74 -4.74
CA LEU A 59 -37.16 19.57 -3.58
C LEU A 59 -38.36 20.42 -3.17
N ASN A 60 -38.96 21.13 -4.12
CA ASN A 60 -40.12 22.00 -3.88
C ASN A 60 -41.31 21.19 -3.33
N ASN A 61 -41.60 20.03 -3.91
CA ASN A 61 -42.68 19.17 -3.45
C ASN A 61 -42.48 18.73 -1.99
N ARG A 62 -41.25 18.36 -1.60
CA ARG A 62 -40.94 17.99 -0.22
C ARG A 62 -40.99 19.16 0.74
N PHE A 63 -40.50 20.33 0.33
CA PHE A 63 -40.59 21.53 1.17
C PHE A 63 -42.03 22.00 1.35
N GLN A 64 -42.87 21.85 0.33
CA GLN A 64 -44.30 22.14 0.45
C GLN A 64 -44.95 21.23 1.49
N ALA A 65 -44.75 19.91 1.38
CA ALA A 65 -45.25 18.95 2.37
C ALA A 65 -44.70 19.24 3.79
N PHE A 66 -43.43 19.64 3.90
CA PHE A 66 -42.84 20.03 5.17
C PHE A 66 -43.48 21.31 5.75
N GLN A 67 -43.73 22.33 4.94
CA GLN A 67 -44.39 23.57 5.37
C GLN A 67 -45.83 23.33 5.81
N ASP A 68 -46.53 22.39 5.19
CA ASP A 68 -47.90 22.06 5.58
C ASP A 68 -47.93 21.30 6.93
N LEU A 69 -46.97 20.40 7.18
CA LEU A 69 -46.76 19.80 8.50
C LEU A 69 -46.46 20.84 9.60
N LEU A 70 -45.66 21.87 9.29
CA LEU A 70 -45.35 22.95 10.23
C LEU A 70 -46.56 23.80 10.64
N LYS A 71 -47.62 23.81 9.84
CA LYS A 71 -48.86 24.55 10.17
C LYS A 71 -49.78 23.74 11.10
N GLU A 72 -49.63 22.42 11.13
CA GLU A 72 -50.49 21.51 11.90
C GLU A 72 -49.90 21.16 13.26
N GLU A 73 -48.58 21.26 13.44
CA GLU A 73 -47.86 20.76 14.62
C GLU A 73 -47.02 21.86 15.30
N GLU A 74 -47.07 21.96 16.62
CA GLU A 74 -46.29 22.94 17.40
C GLU A 74 -44.84 22.43 17.55
N THR A 75 -44.02 22.67 16.51
CA THR A 75 -42.66 22.12 16.42
C THR A 75 -41.61 23.01 17.08
N THR A 76 -40.59 22.38 17.68
CA THR A 76 -39.43 23.10 18.22
C THR A 76 -38.48 23.55 17.11
N MET A 77 -37.63 24.54 17.39
CA MET A 77 -36.67 25.04 16.40
C MET A 77 -35.66 23.97 15.96
N GLU A 78 -35.31 23.05 16.87
CA GLU A 78 -34.51 21.86 16.61
C GLU A 78 -35.20 20.89 15.64
N ASP A 79 -36.50 20.65 15.81
CA ASP A 79 -37.30 19.79 14.93
C ASP A 79 -37.42 20.38 13.54
N ASN A 80 -37.57 21.71 13.45
CA ASN A 80 -37.59 22.44 12.18
C ASN A 80 -36.27 22.27 11.42
N TRP A 81 -35.15 22.43 12.11
CA TRP A 81 -33.83 22.22 11.52
C TRP A 81 -33.61 20.77 11.08
N LYS A 82 -34.12 19.80 11.83
CA LYS A 82 -34.08 18.38 11.48
C LYS A 82 -34.89 18.11 10.21
N GLY A 83 -36.11 18.63 10.12
CA GLY A 83 -36.98 18.46 8.95
C GLY A 83 -36.38 19.06 7.67
N ILE A 84 -35.80 20.26 7.74
CA ILE A 84 -35.08 20.88 6.61
C ILE A 84 -33.93 19.98 6.13
N LYS A 85 -33.15 19.46 7.07
CA LYS A 85 -32.01 18.58 6.77
C LYS A 85 -32.48 17.27 6.13
N GLU A 86 -33.57 16.69 6.61
CA GLU A 86 -34.16 15.47 6.08
C GLU A 86 -34.74 15.68 4.67
N ALA A 87 -35.47 16.77 4.43
CA ALA A 87 -36.01 17.11 3.11
C ALA A 87 -34.89 17.26 2.05
N LEU A 88 -33.83 18.00 2.40
CA LEU A 88 -32.66 18.18 1.53
C LEU A 88 -31.91 16.85 1.30
N THR A 89 -31.66 16.09 2.36
CA THR A 89 -30.89 14.84 2.27
C THR A 89 -31.65 13.78 1.47
N SER A 90 -32.95 13.66 1.69
CA SER A 90 -33.82 12.71 0.98
C SER A 90 -33.91 13.03 -0.51
N THR A 91 -34.04 14.32 -0.87
CA THR A 91 -34.03 14.76 -2.27
C THR A 91 -32.71 14.47 -2.97
N CYS A 92 -31.59 14.77 -2.29
CA CYS A 92 -30.27 14.43 -2.83
C CYS A 92 -30.13 12.91 -3.02
N GLN A 93 -30.67 12.10 -2.10
CA GLN A 93 -30.56 10.65 -2.17
C GLN A 93 -31.43 10.04 -3.29
N GLU A 94 -32.63 10.58 -3.51
CA GLU A 94 -33.54 10.12 -4.57
C GLU A 94 -33.05 10.51 -5.98
N VAL A 95 -32.74 11.79 -6.19
CA VAL A 95 -32.46 12.31 -7.54
C VAL A 95 -31.00 12.13 -7.93
N LEU A 96 -30.06 12.44 -7.03
CA LEU A 96 -28.62 12.37 -7.33
C LEU A 96 -28.03 11.00 -7.01
N GLY A 97 -28.60 10.33 -6.01
CA GLY A 97 -28.07 9.09 -5.48
C GLY A 97 -26.72 9.25 -4.78
N LEU A 98 -26.36 8.24 -4.00
CA LEU A 98 -25.09 8.21 -3.30
C LEU A 98 -23.95 7.89 -4.26
N LYS A 99 -22.85 8.64 -4.13
CA LYS A 99 -21.59 8.34 -4.81
C LYS A 99 -21.06 7.03 -4.25
N LYS A 100 -21.11 5.98 -5.08
CA LYS A 100 -20.51 4.69 -4.73
C LYS A 100 -19.01 4.90 -4.56
N TYR A 101 -18.51 4.56 -3.38
CA TYR A 101 -17.09 4.49 -3.19
C TYR A 101 -16.63 3.19 -3.85
N HIS A 102 -15.90 3.32 -4.95
CA HIS A 102 -15.21 2.17 -5.52
C HIS A 102 -14.08 1.82 -4.55
N HIS A 103 -14.35 0.86 -3.67
CA HIS A 103 -13.28 0.22 -2.93
C HIS A 103 -12.32 -0.39 -3.94
N LYS A 104 -11.03 -0.39 -3.60
CA LYS A 104 -10.04 -1.07 -4.42
C LYS A 104 -10.52 -2.51 -4.65
N GLU A 105 -10.34 -3.03 -5.86
CA GLU A 105 -10.87 -4.34 -6.29
C GLU A 105 -10.50 -5.49 -5.32
N TRP A 106 -9.39 -5.36 -4.60
CA TRP A 106 -8.92 -6.34 -3.62
C TRP A 106 -9.59 -6.28 -2.24
N ILE A 107 -10.41 -5.26 -1.94
CA ILE A 107 -11.12 -5.14 -0.66
C ILE A 107 -12.46 -5.87 -0.76
N SER A 108 -12.56 -7.02 -0.11
CA SER A 108 -13.80 -7.79 -0.03
C SER A 108 -14.84 -7.17 0.90
N THR A 109 -16.12 -7.50 0.70
CA THR A 109 -17.23 -7.17 1.61
C THR A 109 -16.97 -7.70 3.02
N GLU A 110 -16.50 -8.94 3.14
CA GLU A 110 -16.10 -9.56 4.41
C GLU A 110 -15.03 -8.74 5.15
N THR A 111 -14.08 -8.13 4.42
CA THR A 111 -13.06 -7.25 5.03
C THR A 111 -13.69 -5.96 5.56
N LEU A 112 -14.70 -5.42 4.87
CA LEU A 112 -15.45 -4.24 5.33
C LEU A 112 -16.26 -4.55 6.59
N ASP A 113 -16.87 -5.73 6.68
CA ASP A 113 -17.62 -6.16 7.85
C ASP A 113 -16.70 -6.28 9.08
N LYS A 114 -15.51 -6.88 8.91
CA LYS A 114 -14.48 -6.94 9.96
C LYS A 114 -14.02 -5.53 10.38
N ILE A 115 -13.94 -4.58 9.45
CA ILE A 115 -13.62 -3.17 9.78
C ILE A 115 -14.73 -2.54 10.62
N LYS A 116 -16.00 -2.82 10.30
CA LYS A 116 -17.17 -2.34 11.06
C LYS A 116 -17.17 -2.95 12.47
N GLU A 117 -16.96 -4.25 12.59
CA GLU A 117 -16.88 -4.95 13.88
C GLU A 117 -15.75 -4.39 14.77
N ARG A 118 -14.55 -4.18 14.19
CA ARG A 118 -13.44 -3.54 14.89
C ARG A 118 -13.80 -2.13 15.39
N LYS A 119 -14.59 -1.36 14.62
CA LYS A 119 -15.06 -0.03 15.06
C LYS A 119 -16.01 -0.14 16.25
N ASN A 120 -16.93 -1.10 16.24
CA ASN A 120 -17.84 -1.34 17.36
C ASN A 120 -17.07 -1.72 18.64
N LYS A 121 -16.09 -2.62 18.53
CA LYS A 121 -15.19 -2.98 19.65
C LYS A 121 -14.39 -1.79 20.16
N LYS A 122 -13.99 -0.87 19.27
CA LYS A 122 -13.33 0.39 19.67
C LYS A 122 -14.28 1.32 20.44
N ALA A 123 -15.55 1.38 20.07
CA ALA A 123 -16.56 2.14 20.78
C ALA A 123 -16.83 1.55 22.18
N ALA A 124 -16.95 0.22 22.29
CA ALA A 124 -17.07 -0.48 23.57
C ALA A 124 -15.90 -0.15 24.51
N MET A 125 -14.66 -0.20 24.00
CA MET A 125 -13.45 0.17 24.76
C MET A 125 -13.42 1.66 25.19
N ASN A 126 -14.05 2.56 24.45
CA ASN A 126 -14.13 3.97 24.82
C ASN A 126 -15.20 4.25 25.89
N ASN A 127 -16.26 3.43 25.91
CA ASN A 127 -17.43 3.55 26.78
C ASN A 127 -17.33 2.70 28.06
N SER A 128 -16.33 1.82 28.17
CA SER A 128 -16.08 0.99 29.36
C SER A 128 -15.94 1.83 30.62
N ARG A 129 -16.64 1.46 31.69
CA ARG A 129 -16.70 2.24 32.94
C ARG A 129 -15.71 1.72 33.98
N THR A 130 -15.51 0.41 34.04
CA THR A 130 -14.61 -0.22 35.01
C THR A 130 -13.25 -0.56 34.40
N ARG A 131 -12.22 -0.70 35.25
CA ARG A 131 -10.86 -1.07 34.81
C ARG A 131 -10.82 -2.47 34.19
N ALA A 132 -11.60 -3.41 34.72
CA ALA A 132 -11.68 -4.78 34.21
C ALA A 132 -12.34 -4.84 32.82
N GLU A 133 -13.48 -4.18 32.63
CA GLU A 133 -14.14 -4.05 31.32
C GLU A 133 -13.22 -3.43 30.27
N LYS A 134 -12.45 -2.42 30.66
CA LYS A 134 -11.51 -1.75 29.75
C LYS A 134 -10.40 -2.68 29.26
N VAL A 135 -9.87 -3.54 30.14
CA VAL A 135 -8.85 -4.53 29.79
C VAL A 135 -9.42 -5.55 28.81
N GLN A 136 -10.62 -6.06 29.07
CA GLN A 136 -11.31 -7.01 28.21
C GLN A 136 -11.62 -6.41 26.83
N ALA A 137 -12.27 -5.24 26.79
CA ALA A 137 -12.60 -4.55 25.54
C ALA A 137 -11.35 -4.16 24.73
N GLN A 138 -10.24 -3.87 25.41
CA GLN A 138 -8.95 -3.61 24.76
C GLN A 138 -8.38 -4.89 24.12
N ALA A 139 -8.46 -6.04 24.79
CA ALA A 139 -8.03 -7.32 24.23
C ALA A 139 -8.85 -7.69 22.97
N GLU A 140 -10.17 -7.54 23.04
CA GLU A 140 -11.08 -7.79 21.90
C GLU A 140 -10.80 -6.86 20.72
N TYR A 141 -10.56 -5.57 20.98
CA TYR A 141 -10.17 -4.62 19.94
C TYR A 141 -8.83 -5.00 19.29
N ILE A 142 -7.84 -5.43 20.08
CA ILE A 142 -6.53 -5.85 19.57
C ILE A 142 -6.68 -7.04 18.63
N GLU A 143 -7.46 -8.04 19.02
CA GLU A 143 -7.67 -9.23 18.19
C GLU A 143 -8.43 -8.90 16.90
N ALA A 144 -9.53 -8.13 16.99
CA ALA A 144 -10.25 -7.67 15.80
C ALA A 144 -9.36 -6.84 14.86
N ASN A 145 -8.47 -6.00 15.41
CA ASN A 145 -7.52 -5.23 14.62
C ASN A 145 -6.48 -6.13 13.91
N LYS A 146 -6.02 -7.22 14.54
CA LYS A 146 -5.16 -8.21 13.88
C LYS A 146 -5.91 -8.90 12.74
N GLN A 147 -7.16 -9.30 12.95
CA GLN A 147 -7.98 -9.94 11.91
C GLN A 147 -8.23 -9.01 10.71
N VAL A 148 -8.51 -7.73 10.94
CA VAL A 148 -8.60 -6.72 9.86
C VAL A 148 -7.28 -6.61 9.10
N LYS A 149 -6.14 -6.56 9.79
CA LYS A 149 -4.82 -6.51 9.12
C LYS A 149 -4.53 -7.79 8.34
N ARG A 150 -4.94 -8.96 8.82
CA ARG A 150 -4.77 -10.25 8.11
C ARG A 150 -5.64 -10.30 6.86
N SER A 151 -6.93 -9.96 6.96
CA SER A 151 -7.86 -9.95 5.82
C SER A 151 -7.43 -8.95 4.73
N ILE A 152 -7.00 -7.74 5.10
CA ILE A 152 -6.45 -6.76 4.14
C ILE A 152 -5.23 -7.31 3.39
N ARG A 153 -4.30 -7.98 4.10
CA ARG A 153 -3.12 -8.59 3.48
C ARG A 153 -3.50 -9.75 2.56
N ALA A 154 -4.41 -10.61 3.01
CA ALA A 154 -4.89 -11.74 2.24
C ALA A 154 -5.63 -11.30 0.97
N GLY A 155 -6.55 -10.33 1.08
CA GLY A 155 -7.27 -9.78 -0.08
C GLY A 155 -6.33 -9.16 -1.11
N LYS A 156 -5.33 -8.39 -0.65
CA LYS A 156 -4.30 -7.84 -1.54
C LYS A 156 -3.46 -8.94 -2.21
N LYS A 157 -3.05 -9.97 -1.47
CA LYS A 157 -2.29 -11.11 -2.02
C LYS A 157 -3.11 -11.83 -3.09
N LYS A 158 -4.37 -12.15 -2.80
CA LYS A 158 -5.29 -12.83 -3.72
C LYS A 158 -5.46 -12.05 -5.03
N TYR A 159 -5.71 -10.75 -4.94
CA TYR A 159 -5.86 -9.90 -6.11
C TYR A 159 -4.60 -9.83 -6.99
N VAL A 160 -3.41 -9.74 -6.37
CA VAL A 160 -2.16 -9.76 -7.12
C VAL A 160 -1.95 -11.12 -7.81
N GLU A 161 -2.28 -12.22 -7.12
CA GLU A 161 -2.23 -13.57 -7.68
C GLU A 161 -3.19 -13.72 -8.88
N GLU A 162 -4.42 -13.24 -8.77
CA GLU A 162 -5.43 -13.25 -9.85
C GLU A 162 -4.97 -12.43 -11.07
N LEU A 163 -4.32 -11.28 -10.84
CA LEU A 163 -3.72 -10.51 -11.93
C LEU A 163 -2.54 -11.23 -12.58
N ALA A 164 -1.70 -11.91 -11.79
CA ALA A 164 -0.57 -12.67 -12.29
C ALA A 164 -1.03 -13.86 -13.13
N THR A 165 -2.02 -14.63 -12.68
CA THR A 165 -2.59 -15.75 -13.45
C THR A 165 -3.28 -15.27 -14.73
N THR A 166 -3.93 -14.10 -14.69
CA THR A 166 -4.50 -13.48 -15.90
C THR A 166 -3.43 -13.06 -16.90
N ALA A 167 -2.33 -12.46 -16.43
CA ALA A 167 -1.20 -12.10 -17.28
C ALA A 167 -0.56 -13.35 -17.90
N GLU A 168 -0.41 -14.42 -17.12
CA GLU A 168 0.12 -15.70 -17.59
C GLU A 168 -0.76 -16.31 -18.69
N LYS A 169 -2.08 -16.35 -18.48
CA LYS A 169 -3.03 -16.83 -19.48
C LYS A 169 -2.95 -16.01 -20.78
N ALA A 170 -2.91 -14.68 -20.67
CA ALA A 170 -2.78 -13.80 -21.83
C ALA A 170 -1.46 -14.04 -22.60
N ALA A 171 -0.36 -14.34 -21.90
CA ALA A 171 0.90 -14.69 -22.55
C ALA A 171 0.80 -16.02 -23.32
N ARG A 172 0.17 -17.05 -22.74
CA ARG A 172 -0.05 -18.34 -23.42
C ARG A 172 -0.92 -18.19 -24.67
N GLU A 173 -1.95 -17.34 -24.61
CA GLU A 173 -2.86 -17.04 -25.72
C GLU A 173 -2.26 -16.05 -26.75
N ARG A 174 -1.02 -15.58 -26.53
CA ARG A 174 -0.36 -14.52 -27.33
C ARG A 174 -1.16 -13.21 -27.41
N ASN A 175 -2.04 -12.94 -26.43
CA ASN A 175 -2.78 -11.70 -26.32
C ASN A 175 -1.91 -10.61 -25.68
N MET A 176 -1.06 -9.99 -26.51
CA MET A 176 -0.08 -9.00 -26.07
C MET A 176 -0.71 -7.73 -25.46
N LYS A 177 -1.90 -7.33 -25.92
CA LYS A 177 -2.61 -6.17 -25.38
C LYS A 177 -3.01 -6.40 -23.92
N GLN A 178 -3.64 -7.53 -23.63
CA GLN A 178 -4.07 -7.88 -22.27
C GLN A 178 -2.87 -8.12 -21.35
N LEU A 179 -1.80 -8.75 -21.85
CA LEU A 179 -0.55 -8.91 -21.11
C LEU A 179 0.04 -7.55 -20.71
N HIS A 180 0.14 -6.60 -21.64
CA HIS A 180 0.65 -5.26 -21.36
C HIS A 180 -0.23 -4.51 -20.35
N ASP A 181 -1.55 -4.52 -20.53
CA ASP A 181 -2.48 -3.81 -19.65
C ASP A 181 -2.46 -4.37 -18.21
N THR A 182 -2.41 -5.70 -18.06
CA THR A 182 -2.27 -6.36 -16.74
C THR A 182 -0.93 -6.07 -16.09
N THR A 183 0.17 -6.11 -16.85
CA THR A 183 1.51 -5.75 -16.36
C THR A 183 1.55 -4.29 -15.89
N LYS A 184 0.93 -3.38 -16.65
CA LYS A 184 0.80 -1.95 -16.28
C LYS A 184 -0.03 -1.75 -15.01
N LYS A 185 -1.09 -2.55 -14.80
CA LYS A 185 -1.87 -2.54 -13.54
C LYS A 185 -1.03 -3.03 -12.36
N LEU A 186 -0.22 -4.09 -12.54
CA LEU A 186 0.65 -4.65 -11.52
C LEU A 186 1.80 -3.71 -11.14
N SER A 187 2.43 -3.04 -12.11
CA SER A 187 3.55 -2.13 -11.89
C SER A 187 3.15 -0.86 -11.13
N GLY A 188 1.86 -0.53 -11.11
CA GLY A 188 1.35 0.72 -10.55
C GLY A 188 1.89 1.96 -11.28
N LYS A 189 1.67 3.14 -10.70
CA LYS A 189 2.28 4.39 -11.18
C LYS A 189 3.68 4.51 -10.58
N TYR A 190 4.69 4.12 -11.35
CA TYR A 190 6.07 4.42 -10.99
C TYR A 190 6.32 5.91 -11.20
N SER A 191 6.42 6.67 -10.11
CA SER A 191 7.01 8.00 -10.13
C SER A 191 8.49 7.83 -9.87
N LYS A 192 9.33 8.05 -10.89
CA LYS A 192 10.75 8.30 -10.62
C LYS A 192 10.81 9.55 -9.75
N PRO A 193 11.55 9.57 -8.63
CA PRO A 193 12.05 10.86 -8.17
C PRO A 193 12.90 11.40 -9.31
N GLU A 194 12.55 12.57 -9.84
CA GLU A 194 13.45 13.29 -10.75
C GLU A 194 14.76 13.52 -9.99
N ARG A 195 15.83 12.89 -10.47
CA ARG A 195 17.17 13.21 -10.01
C ARG A 195 17.58 14.46 -10.78
N PRO A 196 17.88 15.57 -10.09
CA PRO A 196 18.44 16.73 -10.76
C PRO A 196 19.68 16.31 -11.56
N VAL A 197 19.78 16.77 -12.81
CA VAL A 197 21.01 16.61 -13.60
C VAL A 197 22.11 17.38 -12.88
N LYS A 198 23.29 16.79 -12.76
CA LYS A 198 24.42 17.40 -12.03
C LYS A 198 25.52 17.85 -12.97
N ASP A 199 26.23 18.89 -12.60
CA ASP A 199 27.48 19.31 -13.24
C ASP A 199 28.64 18.33 -12.92
N LYS A 200 29.84 18.64 -13.36
CA LYS A 200 31.03 17.79 -13.15
C LYS A 200 31.50 17.84 -11.69
N GLU A 201 31.12 18.89 -10.96
CA GLU A 201 31.39 19.14 -9.55
C GLU A 201 30.28 18.60 -8.63
N ASP A 202 29.41 17.74 -9.17
CA ASP A 202 28.35 17.02 -8.46
C ASP A 202 27.20 17.91 -7.91
N LYS A 203 27.10 19.17 -8.35
CA LYS A 203 26.05 20.12 -7.96
C LYS A 203 24.84 20.04 -8.89
N PRO A 204 23.62 20.23 -8.36
CA PRO A 204 22.40 20.14 -9.15
C PRO A 204 22.23 21.34 -10.10
N ILE A 205 22.01 21.05 -11.38
CA ILE A 205 21.70 22.02 -12.42
C ILE A 205 20.18 22.20 -12.50
N THR A 206 19.72 23.41 -12.22
CA THR A 206 18.28 23.76 -12.22
C THR A 206 17.81 24.36 -13.55
N GLU A 207 18.72 24.87 -14.37
CA GLU A 207 18.42 25.57 -15.63
C GLU A 207 18.44 24.62 -16.85
N ILE A 208 17.38 24.65 -17.67
CA ILE A 208 17.19 23.74 -18.82
C ILE A 208 18.32 23.86 -19.85
N GLN A 209 18.84 25.07 -20.08
CA GLN A 209 19.89 25.31 -21.07
C GLN A 209 21.23 24.72 -20.61
N GLN A 210 21.57 24.88 -19.33
CA GLN A 210 22.75 24.26 -18.72
C GLN A 210 22.64 22.73 -18.68
N GLN A 211 21.45 22.18 -18.48
CA GLN A 211 21.23 20.73 -18.58
C GLN A 211 21.53 20.20 -19.99
N ARG A 212 21.10 20.92 -21.04
CA ARG A 212 21.38 20.54 -22.44
C ARG A 212 22.88 20.55 -22.73
N ASN A 213 23.57 21.61 -22.32
CA ASN A 213 25.03 21.71 -22.48
C ASN A 213 25.74 20.57 -21.72
N ARG A 214 25.28 20.25 -20.51
CA ARG A 214 25.82 19.12 -19.73
C ARG A 214 25.62 17.76 -20.41
N TRP A 215 24.48 17.57 -21.10
CA TRP A 215 24.21 16.39 -21.91
C TRP A 215 25.11 16.33 -23.15
N GLU A 216 25.27 17.45 -23.85
CA GLU A 216 26.17 17.57 -25.00
C GLU A 216 27.61 17.21 -24.62
N GLU A 217 28.13 17.80 -23.53
CA GLU A 217 29.46 17.47 -23.00
C GLU A 217 29.59 15.98 -22.63
N TYR A 218 28.56 15.37 -22.02
CA TYR A 218 28.57 13.96 -21.66
C TYR A 218 28.64 13.05 -22.89
N PHE A 219 27.87 13.36 -23.93
CA PHE A 219 27.85 12.57 -25.16
C PHE A 219 29.13 12.76 -25.97
N GLU A 220 29.68 13.97 -26.01
CA GLU A 220 30.98 14.26 -26.61
C GLU A 220 32.09 13.43 -25.95
N GLU A 221 32.16 13.43 -24.62
CA GLU A 221 33.16 12.64 -23.87
C GLU A 221 32.99 11.12 -24.08
N LEU A 222 31.74 10.66 -24.15
CA LEU A 222 31.43 9.24 -24.30
C LEU A 222 31.72 8.72 -25.72
N LEU A 223 31.34 9.49 -26.75
CA LEU A 223 31.43 9.08 -28.15
C LEU A 223 32.80 9.36 -28.76
N ASN A 224 33.51 10.39 -28.29
CA ASN A 224 34.81 10.79 -28.82
C ASN A 224 35.98 10.37 -27.91
N ARG A 225 35.81 9.29 -27.15
CA ARG A 225 36.89 8.74 -26.32
C ARG A 225 38.03 8.23 -27.21
N PRO A 226 39.28 8.71 -27.03
CA PRO A 226 40.40 8.23 -27.81
C PRO A 226 40.63 6.73 -27.54
N ALA A 227 41.14 6.03 -28.56
CA ALA A 227 41.52 4.64 -28.41
C ALA A 227 42.50 4.50 -27.22
N PRO A 228 42.29 3.52 -26.32
CA PRO A 228 43.18 3.33 -25.19
C PRO A 228 44.62 3.13 -25.70
N MET A 229 45.53 3.95 -25.17
CA MET A 229 46.91 4.05 -25.65
C MET A 229 47.73 2.78 -25.39
N ASN A 230 47.29 1.98 -24.41
CA ASN A 230 47.83 0.66 -24.15
C ASN A 230 46.85 -0.38 -24.70
N PRO A 231 47.33 -1.39 -25.46
CA PRO A 231 46.50 -2.55 -25.77
C PRO A 231 46.00 -3.13 -24.44
N PRO A 232 44.74 -3.60 -24.37
CA PRO A 232 44.24 -4.26 -23.17
C PRO A 232 45.17 -5.43 -22.85
N ASP A 233 45.81 -5.38 -21.67
CA ASP A 233 46.59 -6.51 -21.16
C ASP A 233 45.61 -7.60 -20.74
N ILE A 234 45.24 -8.43 -21.70
CA ILE A 234 44.41 -9.60 -21.47
C ILE A 234 45.38 -10.71 -21.12
N GLU A 235 45.65 -10.90 -19.83
CA GLU A 235 46.33 -12.10 -19.34
C GLU A 235 45.65 -13.31 -19.97
N ALA A 236 46.40 -14.09 -20.77
CA ALA A 236 45.89 -15.32 -21.33
C ALA A 236 45.49 -16.22 -20.16
N ALA A 237 44.24 -16.68 -20.12
CA ALA A 237 43.79 -17.56 -19.06
C ALA A 237 44.62 -18.84 -19.11
N HIS A 238 45.62 -18.97 -18.24
CA HIS A 238 46.60 -20.06 -18.28
C HIS A 238 46.07 -21.38 -17.72
N THR A 239 44.83 -21.43 -17.26
CA THR A 239 44.18 -22.69 -16.88
C THR A 239 42.67 -22.47 -16.86
N ASP A 240 41.94 -23.35 -17.52
CA ASP A 240 40.52 -23.50 -17.24
C ASP A 240 40.40 -23.95 -15.79
N LEU A 241 39.83 -23.07 -14.93
CA LEU A 241 39.52 -23.44 -13.56
C LEU A 241 38.67 -24.71 -13.61
N PRO A 242 38.97 -25.77 -12.85
CA PRO A 242 38.13 -26.96 -12.80
C PRO A 242 36.75 -26.54 -12.29
N ILE A 243 35.82 -26.35 -13.20
CA ILE A 243 34.42 -26.09 -12.89
C ILE A 243 33.89 -27.40 -12.35
N ASP A 244 33.60 -27.45 -11.06
CA ASP A 244 32.88 -28.58 -10.48
C ASP A 244 31.49 -28.64 -11.10
N VAL A 245 31.29 -29.63 -11.98
CA VAL A 245 30.01 -29.89 -12.66
C VAL A 245 29.05 -30.68 -11.78
N ASN A 246 29.44 -31.06 -10.56
CA ASN A 246 28.57 -31.75 -9.64
C ASN A 246 27.47 -30.83 -9.11
N PRO A 247 26.25 -31.36 -8.88
CA PRO A 247 25.17 -30.57 -8.31
C PRO A 247 25.57 -30.07 -6.92
N PRO A 248 25.38 -28.77 -6.63
CA PRO A 248 25.83 -28.16 -5.38
C PRO A 248 25.16 -28.83 -4.17
N THR A 249 25.94 -29.08 -3.13
CA THR A 249 25.42 -29.70 -1.91
C THR A 249 24.51 -28.74 -1.16
N LYS A 250 23.55 -29.29 -0.41
CA LYS A 250 22.55 -28.51 0.35
C LYS A 250 23.22 -27.54 1.34
N GLU A 251 24.38 -27.91 1.86
CA GLU A 251 25.18 -27.13 2.80
C GLU A 251 25.86 -25.93 2.11
N GLU A 252 26.37 -26.09 0.89
CA GLU A 252 26.91 -24.99 0.06
C GLU A 252 25.83 -23.98 -0.31
N ILE A 253 24.65 -24.45 -0.69
CA ILE A 253 23.49 -23.60 -0.97
C ILE A 253 23.12 -22.80 0.29
N ARG A 254 23.13 -23.43 1.47
CA ARG A 254 22.84 -22.76 2.75
C ARG A 254 23.90 -21.71 3.10
N MET A 255 25.19 -22.00 2.88
CA MET A 255 26.30 -21.09 3.13
C MET A 255 26.27 -19.88 2.20
N ALA A 256 26.08 -20.09 0.89
CA ALA A 256 25.95 -19.02 -0.11
C ALA A 256 24.73 -18.13 0.16
N THR A 257 23.64 -18.70 0.67
CA THR A 257 22.46 -17.93 1.08
C THR A 257 22.76 -17.08 2.31
N LYS A 258 23.48 -17.59 3.31
CA LYS A 258 23.91 -16.82 4.50
C LYS A 258 24.86 -15.67 4.15
N LEU A 259 25.82 -15.88 3.26
CA LEU A 259 26.77 -14.84 2.83
C LEU A 259 26.07 -13.70 2.08
N ARG A 260 25.00 -13.99 1.35
CA ARG A 260 24.21 -12.98 0.61
C ARG A 260 23.41 -12.02 1.53
N HIS A 261 23.20 -12.39 2.80
CA HIS A 261 22.50 -11.55 3.78
C HIS A 261 23.38 -10.48 4.44
N TYR A 262 24.70 -10.62 4.39
CA TYR A 262 25.64 -9.56 4.76
C TYR A 262 26.09 -8.88 3.46
N GLY A 263 25.52 -7.72 3.17
CA GLY A 263 25.55 -7.09 1.84
C GLY A 263 26.94 -7.08 1.19
N SER A 264 27.07 -7.76 0.06
CA SER A 264 28.26 -7.66 -0.78
C SER A 264 28.18 -6.40 -1.65
N SER A 265 28.70 -5.30 -1.12
CA SER A 265 29.47 -4.36 -1.94
C SER A 265 30.88 -4.95 -2.06
N SER A 266 31.11 -5.73 -3.11
CA SER A 266 32.46 -6.14 -3.50
C SER A 266 32.58 -5.96 -5.00
N ASN A 267 32.95 -4.73 -5.37
CA ASN A 267 33.86 -4.57 -6.50
C ASN A 267 35.17 -5.26 -6.09
N ASN A 268 35.54 -6.34 -6.78
CA ASN A 268 36.79 -6.44 -7.53
C ASN A 268 37.00 -7.87 -8.01
N GLN A 269 37.41 -7.96 -9.27
CA GLN A 269 37.93 -9.12 -10.01
C GLN A 269 36.98 -10.31 -10.23
N LEU A 270 36.14 -10.21 -11.27
CA LEU A 270 36.04 -11.28 -12.28
C LEU A 270 35.32 -10.74 -13.54
N SER A 271 36.07 -10.08 -14.41
CA SER A 271 35.60 -9.79 -15.77
C SER A 271 35.95 -10.95 -16.69
N ARG A 272 34.93 -11.70 -17.14
CA ARG A 272 34.92 -12.17 -18.53
C ARG A 272 33.49 -12.42 -19.01
N THR A 273 33.15 -11.66 -20.03
CA THR A 273 31.83 -11.44 -20.62
C THR A 273 31.36 -12.61 -21.47
N ARG A 274 30.07 -12.98 -21.36
CA ARG A 274 29.24 -13.33 -22.52
C ARG A 274 27.91 -12.61 -22.40
N HIS A 275 27.75 -11.58 -23.23
CA HIS A 275 26.48 -10.92 -23.46
C HIS A 275 25.56 -11.87 -24.25
N CYS A 276 24.57 -12.42 -23.57
CA CYS A 276 23.28 -12.75 -24.16
C CYS A 276 22.23 -12.32 -23.13
N ALA A 277 21.74 -11.08 -23.28
CA ALA A 277 20.66 -10.58 -22.47
C ALA A 277 19.35 -11.22 -22.91
N SER A 278 19.10 -12.46 -22.50
CA SER A 278 17.77 -13.05 -22.57
C SER A 278 16.84 -12.17 -21.75
N THR A 279 15.79 -11.65 -22.36
CA THR A 279 14.70 -10.84 -21.78
C THR A 279 14.17 -11.40 -20.44
N SER A 280 14.29 -12.71 -20.23
CA SER A 280 14.05 -13.41 -18.96
C SER A 280 14.90 -12.93 -17.77
N LEU A 281 16.19 -12.61 -17.98
CA LEU A 281 17.09 -12.13 -16.92
C LEU A 281 16.84 -10.66 -16.55
N ILE A 282 16.39 -9.84 -17.51
CA ILE A 282 15.98 -8.45 -17.23
C ILE A 282 14.73 -8.49 -16.35
N VAL A 283 13.74 -9.31 -16.69
CA VAL A 283 12.53 -9.51 -15.88
C VAL A 283 12.88 -10.05 -14.49
N LYS A 284 13.78 -11.04 -14.38
CA LYS A 284 14.26 -11.56 -13.10
C LYS A 284 14.99 -10.49 -12.28
N ARG A 285 15.92 -9.72 -12.86
CA ARG A 285 16.72 -8.72 -12.14
C ARG A 285 15.88 -7.53 -11.67
N TYR A 286 14.88 -7.11 -12.44
CA TYR A 286 13.90 -6.10 -12.01
C TYR A 286 12.98 -6.62 -10.89
N LEU A 287 12.60 -7.90 -10.92
CA LEU A 287 11.78 -8.52 -9.87
C LEU A 287 12.55 -8.69 -8.55
N THR A 288 13.82 -9.07 -8.59
CA THR A 288 14.69 -9.23 -7.40
C THR A 288 15.01 -7.90 -6.73
N VAL A 289 15.28 -6.84 -7.51
CA VAL A 289 15.53 -5.50 -6.98
C VAL A 289 14.26 -4.87 -6.37
N TRP A 290 13.08 -5.21 -6.90
CA TRP A 290 11.82 -4.64 -6.43
C TRP A 290 11.25 -5.30 -5.16
N ILE A 291 11.41 -6.61 -4.98
CA ILE A 291 10.87 -7.29 -3.79
C ILE A 291 11.77 -7.09 -2.55
N GLY A 292 13.10 -7.05 -2.72
CA GLY A 292 14.04 -6.86 -1.61
C GLY A 292 14.02 -5.47 -0.96
N GLY A 293 13.57 -4.43 -1.69
CA GLY A 293 13.65 -3.05 -1.24
C GLY A 293 12.49 -2.55 -0.36
N ARG A 294 11.42 -3.33 -0.14
CA ARG A 294 10.24 -2.80 0.58
C ARG A 294 9.46 -3.74 1.51
N TYR A 295 9.78 -5.03 1.56
CA TYR A 295 9.06 -5.96 2.43
C TYR A 295 10.02 -6.97 3.06
N GLY A 296 10.27 -6.81 4.37
CA GLY A 296 10.93 -7.84 5.17
C GLY A 296 10.08 -9.10 5.18
N ASN A 297 10.52 -10.11 4.44
CA ASN A 297 10.55 -11.53 4.78
C ASN A 297 10.96 -12.33 3.54
N ILE A 298 12.19 -12.86 3.58
CA ILE A 298 12.90 -13.50 2.47
C ILE A 298 12.40 -14.94 2.17
N LEU A 299 11.52 -15.46 3.02
CA LEU A 299 10.99 -16.82 2.92
C LEU A 299 9.85 -16.98 1.91
N ASP A 300 9.09 -15.91 1.60
CA ASP A 300 7.94 -15.99 0.68
C ASP A 300 8.35 -15.82 -0.81
N THR A 301 9.54 -15.30 -1.08
CA THR A 301 10.06 -15.09 -2.45
C THR A 301 10.57 -16.36 -3.11
N THR A 302 11.07 -17.33 -2.34
CA THR A 302 11.64 -18.58 -2.87
C THR A 302 10.55 -19.55 -3.32
N GLU A 303 9.40 -19.58 -2.64
CA GLU A 303 8.23 -20.39 -2.99
C GLU A 303 7.60 -19.95 -4.33
N LEU A 304 7.57 -18.63 -4.57
CA LEU A 304 7.04 -18.01 -5.79
C LEU A 304 7.97 -18.24 -7.00
N LEU A 305 9.29 -18.21 -6.78
CA LEU A 305 10.29 -18.51 -7.80
C LEU A 305 10.34 -20.01 -8.16
N ARG A 306 10.12 -20.91 -7.20
CA ARG A 306 10.02 -22.36 -7.45
C ARG A 306 8.84 -22.69 -8.38
N LYS A 307 7.69 -22.05 -8.17
CA LYS A 307 6.49 -22.24 -9.01
C LYS A 307 6.66 -21.66 -10.42
N LEU A 308 7.32 -20.51 -10.56
CA LEU A 308 7.58 -19.90 -11.87
C LEU A 308 8.57 -20.70 -12.74
N SER A 309 9.56 -21.38 -12.12
CA SER A 309 10.48 -22.26 -12.87
C SER A 309 9.83 -23.57 -13.35
N ILE A 310 8.87 -24.12 -12.60
CA ILE A 310 8.13 -25.34 -12.99
C ILE A 310 7.23 -25.07 -14.21
N LEU A 311 6.77 -23.83 -14.38
CA LEU A 311 5.82 -23.44 -15.43
C LEU A 311 6.47 -22.89 -16.72
N SER A 312 7.77 -22.58 -16.73
CA SER A 312 8.48 -22.12 -17.94
C SER A 312 8.92 -23.25 -18.89
N GLY A 313 8.52 -24.50 -18.65
CA GLY A 313 8.71 -25.59 -19.61
C GLY A 313 10.16 -25.99 -19.88
N THR A 314 11.07 -25.83 -18.92
CA THR A 314 12.37 -26.52 -18.97
C THR A 314 12.20 -27.91 -18.36
N HIS A 315 11.73 -28.88 -19.16
CA HIS A 315 11.90 -30.29 -18.81
C HIS A 315 13.36 -30.67 -19.13
N THR A 316 14.15 -30.97 -18.11
CA THR A 316 15.15 -32.03 -18.23
C THR A 316 14.39 -33.34 -18.01
N THR A 317 14.32 -34.14 -19.07
CA THR A 317 13.70 -35.45 -19.19
C THR A 317 14.09 -36.42 -18.08
N ASP A 318 13.09 -37.00 -17.41
CA ASP A 318 13.18 -38.29 -16.72
C ASP A 318 13.38 -39.39 -17.78
N TYR A 319 14.45 -40.18 -17.66
CA TYR A 319 14.62 -41.41 -18.42
C TYR A 319 14.14 -42.58 -17.55
N SER A 320 12.93 -43.08 -17.79
CA SER A 320 12.45 -44.33 -17.21
C SER A 320 13.07 -45.49 -17.97
N ALA A 321 13.88 -46.29 -17.27
CA ALA A 321 14.46 -47.53 -17.75
C ALA A 321 13.37 -48.60 -17.90
N LYS A 322 13.21 -49.15 -19.11
CA LYS A 322 12.78 -50.53 -19.34
C LYS A 322 13.95 -51.27 -19.95
N SER A 323 14.60 -52.08 -19.11
CA SER A 323 15.46 -53.19 -19.52
C SER A 323 14.58 -54.44 -19.54
N CYS A 324 14.64 -55.22 -20.62
CA CYS A 324 14.52 -56.67 -20.54
C CYS A 324 15.92 -57.24 -20.80
N MET A 325 16.37 -58.04 -19.84
CA MET A 325 17.58 -58.88 -19.86
C MET A 325 17.49 -59.94 -20.96
N GLU A 326 18.61 -60.29 -21.60
CA GLU A 326 19.36 -61.54 -21.33
C GLU A 326 20.51 -61.72 -22.36
N ASP A 327 21.67 -62.07 -21.78
CA ASP A 327 22.79 -62.90 -22.26
C ASP A 327 23.62 -62.44 -23.49
N SER A 328 24.97 -62.41 -23.43
CA SER A 328 25.91 -63.25 -22.66
C SER A 328 26.81 -62.51 -21.66
#